data_AF-A0A556MM59-F1
#
_entry.id   AF-A0A556MM59-F1
#
_cell.length_a   1.000
_cell.length_b   1.000
_cell.length_c   1.000
_cell.angle_alpha   90.00
_cell.angle_beta   90.00
_cell.angle_gamma   90.00
#
_symmetry.space_group_name_H-M   'P 1'
#
loop_
_entity.id
_entity.type
_entity.pdbx_description
1 polymer ?
#
loop_
_entity_poly.entity_id
_entity_poly.type
_entity_poly.pdbx_seq_one_letter_code
_entity_poly.pdbx_strand_id
1 'polypeptide(L)'
;MKKLRILLTGLLFSARLFAQSVIKDDAVDNQSQRMVFQQWNQNNFYPHPGFLHTNPYYWLVWGLFDPNYHKTDLRPLSPTGPQTQRLALVAAMDNTDDRYKLQSDTLRTTALSQIASQSGLLSDADPLWLLYYRQQFSPLLNYSPATLLGPLPPKVSAALLSDGMYGWYSSELSMLKERLNGARTTNMDRGSRIMAYYRMLRDYERLSGVWAVRVSAAQMTLNMQAAQKQVTLSTTPVTTWTPGSDVQIANKVLLNAKY
;
A
#
# COMPACT_ATOMS: atom_id res chain seq x y z
N MET A 1 77.19 -1.55 -75.76
CA MET A 1 76.76 -2.85 -75.18
C MET A 1 76.92 -2.98 -73.66
N LYS A 2 77.93 -2.38 -73.00
CA LYS A 2 78.09 -2.43 -71.53
C LYS A 2 76.90 -1.86 -70.73
N LYS A 3 76.34 -0.71 -71.16
CA LYS A 3 75.24 -0.03 -70.46
C LYS A 3 73.93 -0.85 -70.46
N LEU A 4 73.65 -1.57 -71.55
CA LEU A 4 72.47 -2.44 -71.66
C LEU A 4 72.58 -3.68 -70.75
N ARG A 5 73.79 -4.24 -70.62
CA ARG A 5 74.06 -5.37 -69.72
C ARG A 5 73.89 -4.98 -68.26
N ILE A 6 74.34 -3.78 -67.88
CA ILE A 6 74.18 -3.24 -66.51
C ILE A 6 72.70 -3.00 -66.18
N LEU A 7 71.94 -2.43 -67.12
CA LEU A 7 70.51 -2.22 -66.96
C LEU A 7 69.75 -3.55 -66.82
N LEU A 8 70.11 -4.55 -67.62
CA LEU A 8 69.50 -5.88 -67.57
C LEU A 8 69.84 -6.62 -66.26
N THR A 9 71.08 -6.52 -65.76
CA THR A 9 71.43 -7.05 -64.44
C THR A 9 70.72 -6.33 -63.30
N GLY A 10 70.52 -5.02 -63.39
CA GLY A 10 69.75 -4.26 -62.40
C GLY A 10 68.27 -4.67 -62.36
N LEU A 11 67.67 -4.92 -63.52
CA LEU A 11 66.28 -5.35 -63.64
C LEU A 11 66.05 -6.81 -63.17
N LEU A 12 67.06 -7.67 -63.29
CA LEU A 12 66.99 -9.05 -62.81
C LEU A 12 67.15 -9.15 -61.28
N PHE A 13 67.81 -8.18 -60.63
CA PHE A 13 67.92 -8.11 -59.17
C PHE A 13 66.69 -7.50 -58.48
N SER A 14 65.95 -6.60 -59.14
CA SER A 14 64.74 -5.99 -58.57
C SER A 14 63.52 -6.92 -58.52
N ALA A 15 63.52 -8.00 -59.32
CA ALA A 15 62.43 -8.99 -59.36
C ALA A 15 62.37 -9.93 -58.15
N ARG A 16 63.27 -9.80 -57.15
CA ARG A 16 63.30 -10.64 -55.94
C ARG A 16 62.96 -9.93 -54.63
N LEU A 17 62.41 -8.72 -54.69
CA LEU A 17 62.05 -7.94 -53.50
C LEU A 17 60.61 -8.20 -53.03
N PHE A 18 60.30 -9.45 -52.70
CA PHE A 18 59.15 -9.74 -51.83
C PHE A 18 59.69 -9.95 -50.41
N ALA A 19 59.80 -8.85 -49.65
CA ALA A 19 60.39 -8.84 -48.31
C ALA A 19 59.39 -9.18 -47.18
N GLN A 20 58.11 -9.30 -47.50
CA GLN A 20 57.08 -9.65 -46.52
C GLN A 20 56.78 -11.14 -46.61
N SER A 21 57.32 -11.91 -45.67
CA SER A 21 56.86 -13.27 -45.40
C SER A 21 55.82 -13.22 -44.28
N VAL A 22 54.80 -14.08 -44.37
CA VAL A 22 53.94 -14.35 -43.23
C VAL A 22 54.80 -15.08 -42.19
N ILE A 23 55.14 -14.39 -41.10
CA ILE A 23 55.84 -15.00 -39.98
C ILE A 23 54.81 -15.82 -39.21
N LYS A 24 54.99 -17.14 -39.22
CA LYS A 24 54.27 -18.05 -38.36
C LYS A 24 55.21 -18.48 -37.25
N ASP A 25 54.90 -18.09 -36.02
CA ASP A 25 55.62 -18.51 -34.84
C ASP A 25 54.72 -19.45 -34.04
N ASP A 26 55.01 -20.74 -34.12
CA ASP A 26 54.26 -21.77 -33.41
C ASP A 26 54.29 -21.53 -31.88
N ALA A 27 55.34 -20.91 -31.32
CA ALA A 27 55.38 -20.61 -29.89
C ALA A 27 54.35 -19.54 -29.49
N VAL A 28 54.22 -18.48 -30.29
CA VAL A 28 53.22 -17.42 -30.07
C VAL A 28 51.82 -17.94 -30.33
N ASP A 29 51.62 -18.68 -31.42
CA ASP A 29 50.33 -19.29 -31.76
C ASP A 29 49.84 -20.21 -30.64
N ASN A 30 50.71 -21.11 -30.16
CA ASN A 30 50.35 -22.05 -29.09
C ASN A 30 50.11 -21.36 -27.74
N GLN A 31 50.80 -20.25 -27.44
CA GLN A 31 50.50 -19.46 -26.24
C GLN A 31 49.18 -18.69 -26.35
N SER A 32 48.89 -18.12 -27.53
CA SER A 32 47.62 -17.42 -27.76
C SER A 32 46.40 -18.35 -27.64
N GLN A 33 46.52 -19.61 -28.07
CA GLN A 33 45.49 -20.64 -27.93
C GLN A 33 45.14 -20.94 -26.46
N ARG A 34 46.05 -20.67 -25.51
CA ARG A 34 45.79 -20.80 -24.07
C ARG A 34 45.01 -19.63 -23.49
N MET A 35 45.01 -18.48 -24.14
CA MET A 35 44.20 -17.33 -23.71
C MET A 35 42.74 -17.45 -24.16
N VAL A 36 42.43 -18.44 -25.02
CA VAL A 36 41.12 -18.66 -25.63
C VAL A 36 40.54 -20.01 -25.18
N PHE A 37 39.24 -20.23 -25.40
CA PHE A 37 38.49 -21.43 -25.01
C PHE A 37 38.90 -22.75 -25.72
N GLN A 38 39.96 -22.75 -26.53
CA GLN A 38 40.33 -23.90 -27.36
C GLN A 38 40.89 -25.07 -26.51
N GLN A 39 40.69 -26.30 -27.01
CA GLN A 39 41.29 -27.49 -26.42
C GLN A 39 42.81 -27.43 -26.58
N TRP A 40 43.51 -27.40 -25.44
CA TRP A 40 44.97 -27.32 -25.38
C TRP A 40 45.59 -28.72 -25.48
N ASN A 41 46.75 -28.81 -26.15
CA ASN A 41 47.56 -30.01 -26.22
C ASN A 41 48.96 -29.73 -25.65
N GLN A 42 49.39 -30.53 -24.67
CA GLN A 42 50.71 -30.42 -24.03
C GLN A 42 51.87 -30.59 -25.00
N ASN A 43 51.65 -31.34 -26.08
CA ASN A 43 52.65 -31.58 -27.10
C ASN A 43 52.94 -30.35 -27.96
N ASN A 44 52.17 -29.27 -27.82
CA ASN A 44 52.36 -28.03 -28.57
C ASN A 44 53.29 -27.03 -27.84
N PHE A 45 53.93 -27.42 -26.74
CA PHE A 45 54.86 -26.53 -26.02
C PHE A 45 56.23 -26.45 -26.69
N TYR A 46 56.58 -25.25 -27.13
CA TYR A 46 57.91 -24.89 -27.61
C TYR A 46 58.71 -24.18 -26.51
N PRO A 47 60.03 -24.41 -26.43
CA PRO A 47 60.81 -25.41 -27.17
C PRO A 47 60.46 -26.85 -26.74
N HIS A 48 60.65 -27.82 -27.63
CA HIS A 48 60.47 -29.26 -27.34
C HIS A 48 61.73 -29.89 -26.74
N PRO A 49 61.62 -30.99 -25.98
CA PRO A 49 62.77 -31.63 -25.34
C PRO A 49 63.84 -32.16 -26.31
N GLY A 50 63.50 -32.43 -27.57
CA GLY A 50 64.42 -33.06 -28.54
C GLY A 50 64.68 -34.54 -28.24
N PHE A 51 65.44 -35.21 -29.12
CA PHE A 51 65.81 -36.62 -28.95
C PHE A 51 66.58 -36.80 -27.63
N LEU A 52 66.13 -37.70 -26.76
CA LEU A 52 66.70 -37.93 -25.42
C LEU A 52 66.73 -36.69 -24.51
N HIS A 53 65.79 -35.74 -24.66
CA HIS A 53 65.75 -34.50 -23.87
C HIS A 53 66.99 -33.60 -24.02
N THR A 54 67.68 -33.66 -25.16
CA THR A 54 68.96 -32.98 -25.39
C THR A 54 68.85 -31.52 -25.83
N ASN A 55 67.64 -30.95 -25.97
CA ASN A 55 67.50 -29.55 -26.38
C ASN A 55 67.89 -28.58 -25.23
N PRO A 56 68.96 -27.78 -25.38
CA PRO A 56 69.40 -26.86 -24.33
C PRO A 56 68.38 -25.75 -24.04
N TYR A 57 67.62 -25.31 -25.05
CA TYR A 57 66.58 -24.29 -24.87
C TYR A 57 65.40 -24.83 -24.06
N TYR A 58 65.07 -26.11 -24.21
CA TYR A 58 64.06 -26.79 -23.38
C TYR A 58 64.44 -26.77 -21.92
N TRP A 59 65.68 -27.14 -21.60
CA TRP A 59 66.18 -27.16 -20.24
C TRP A 59 66.26 -25.77 -19.62
N LEU A 60 66.69 -24.77 -20.39
CA LEU A 60 66.77 -23.40 -19.91
C LEU A 60 65.37 -22.87 -19.56
N VAL A 61 64.40 -23.01 -20.45
CA VAL A 61 63.04 -22.48 -20.24
C VAL A 61 62.26 -23.32 -19.22
N TRP A 62 62.11 -24.63 -19.47
CA TRP A 62 61.23 -25.50 -18.69
C TRP A 62 61.93 -26.26 -17.58
N GLY A 63 63.26 -26.31 -17.55
CA GLY A 63 64.01 -26.95 -16.46
C GLY A 63 64.46 -25.95 -15.40
N LEU A 64 64.96 -24.78 -15.81
CA LEU A 64 65.55 -23.79 -14.91
C LEU A 64 64.58 -22.67 -14.52
N PHE A 65 63.91 -22.04 -15.48
CA PHE A 65 63.05 -20.88 -15.20
C PHE A 65 61.63 -21.26 -14.79
N ASP A 66 60.99 -22.20 -15.50
CA ASP A 66 59.56 -22.50 -15.35
C ASP A 66 59.25 -24.03 -15.22
N PRO A 67 59.79 -24.72 -14.20
CA PRO A 67 59.71 -26.18 -14.04
C PRO A 67 58.31 -26.75 -13.83
N ASN A 68 57.36 -25.94 -13.40
CA ASN A 68 55.99 -26.37 -13.12
C ASN A 68 54.96 -25.87 -14.14
N TYR A 69 55.40 -25.11 -15.14
CA TYR A 69 54.50 -24.47 -16.10
C TYR A 69 53.67 -25.46 -16.92
N HIS A 70 54.22 -26.66 -17.16
CA HIS A 70 53.53 -27.75 -17.87
C HIS A 70 52.56 -28.53 -16.98
N LYS A 71 52.66 -28.38 -15.65
CA LYS A 71 51.88 -29.17 -14.67
C LYS A 71 50.60 -28.46 -14.25
N THR A 72 50.51 -27.15 -14.45
CA THR A 72 49.39 -26.33 -14.02
C THR A 72 48.66 -25.73 -15.22
N ASP A 73 47.35 -25.96 -15.31
CA ASP A 73 46.51 -25.26 -16.27
C ASP A 73 46.28 -23.82 -15.81
N LEU A 74 46.98 -22.86 -16.44
CA LEU A 74 46.89 -21.44 -16.13
C LEU A 74 45.83 -20.70 -16.97
N ARG A 75 45.04 -21.42 -17.78
CA ARG A 75 44.08 -20.78 -18.69
C ARG A 75 43.00 -20.07 -17.88
N PRO A 76 42.77 -18.75 -18.11
CA PRO A 76 41.78 -17.99 -17.33
C PRO A 76 40.35 -18.55 -17.43
N LEU A 77 39.99 -19.08 -18.59
CA LEU A 77 38.67 -19.64 -18.94
C LEU A 77 38.62 -21.18 -18.92
N SER A 78 39.60 -21.85 -18.30
CA SER A 78 39.50 -23.29 -18.05
C SER A 78 38.36 -23.60 -17.05
N PRO A 79 37.92 -24.87 -16.93
CA PRO A 79 36.88 -25.24 -15.96
C PRO A 79 37.17 -24.81 -14.52
N THR A 80 38.45 -24.81 -14.12
CA THR A 80 38.92 -24.38 -12.80
C THR A 80 39.65 -23.02 -12.84
N GLY A 81 39.60 -22.32 -13.98
CA GLY A 81 40.32 -21.08 -14.19
C GLY A 81 39.75 -19.91 -13.38
N PRO A 82 40.57 -18.90 -13.07
CA PRO A 82 40.16 -17.77 -12.24
C PRO A 82 38.99 -16.96 -12.83
N GLN A 83 38.85 -16.85 -14.15
CA GLN A 83 37.73 -16.11 -14.75
C GLN A 83 36.43 -16.92 -14.71
N THR A 84 36.48 -18.23 -14.94
CA THR A 84 35.33 -19.12 -14.78
C THR A 84 34.80 -19.09 -13.34
N GLN A 85 35.70 -19.13 -12.35
CA GLN A 85 35.34 -19.00 -10.94
C GLN A 85 34.69 -17.63 -10.64
N ARG A 86 35.22 -16.54 -11.20
CA ARG A 86 34.62 -15.20 -11.05
C ARG A 86 33.24 -15.11 -11.68
N LEU A 87 33.07 -15.65 -12.89
CA LEU A 87 31.75 -15.68 -13.56
C LEU A 87 30.75 -16.50 -12.75
N ALA A 88 31.15 -17.65 -12.21
CA ALA A 88 30.32 -18.46 -11.34
C ALA A 88 29.94 -17.70 -10.05
N LEU A 89 30.90 -16.99 -9.44
CA LEU A 89 30.64 -16.16 -8.27
C LEU A 89 29.69 -15.00 -8.60
N VAL A 90 29.90 -14.31 -9.72
CA VAL A 90 29.01 -13.23 -10.18
C VAL A 90 27.59 -13.76 -10.42
N ALA A 91 27.44 -14.93 -11.06
CA ALA A 91 26.13 -15.55 -11.25
C ALA A 91 25.46 -15.93 -9.91
N ALA A 92 26.24 -16.39 -8.92
CA ALA A 92 25.72 -16.65 -7.58
C ALA A 92 25.31 -15.35 -6.87
N MET A 93 26.09 -14.28 -7.01
CA MET A 93 25.79 -12.96 -6.46
C MET A 93 24.53 -12.36 -7.12
N ASP A 94 24.39 -12.48 -8.43
CA ASP A 94 23.20 -12.05 -9.17
C ASP A 94 21.94 -12.76 -8.66
N ASN A 95 22.02 -14.08 -8.42
CA ASN A 95 20.91 -14.83 -7.81
C ASN A 95 20.57 -14.34 -6.39
N THR A 96 21.59 -13.95 -5.59
CA THR A 96 21.34 -13.39 -4.27
C THR A 96 20.72 -12.01 -4.34
N ASP A 97 21.16 -11.16 -5.26
CA ASP A 97 20.63 -9.81 -5.47
C ASP A 97 19.17 -9.86 -5.93
N ASP A 98 18.81 -10.78 -6.82
CA ASP A 98 17.42 -11.02 -7.22
C ASP A 98 16.53 -11.42 -6.05
N ARG A 99 17.02 -12.27 -5.14
CA ARG A 99 16.28 -12.64 -3.92
C ARG A 99 16.10 -11.44 -2.99
N TYR A 100 17.14 -10.65 -2.79
CA TYR A 100 17.04 -9.42 -1.99
C TYR A 100 16.05 -8.42 -2.60
N LYS A 101 16.05 -8.27 -3.92
CA LYS A 101 15.10 -7.44 -4.64
C LYS A 101 13.66 -7.91 -4.42
N LEU A 102 13.40 -9.22 -4.58
CA LEU A 102 12.07 -9.80 -4.32
C LEU A 102 11.61 -9.59 -2.87
N GLN A 103 12.50 -9.75 -1.90
CA GLN A 103 12.19 -9.50 -0.49
C GLN A 103 11.88 -8.02 -0.23
N SER A 104 12.67 -7.11 -0.81
CA SER A 104 12.44 -5.66 -0.71
C SER A 104 11.09 -5.26 -1.34
N ASP A 105 10.76 -5.82 -2.51
CA ASP A 105 9.49 -5.57 -3.19
C ASP A 105 8.31 -6.11 -2.36
N THR A 106 8.47 -7.29 -1.76
CA THR A 106 7.47 -7.89 -0.85
C THR A 106 7.28 -7.04 0.40
N LEU A 107 8.38 -6.54 1.00
CA LEU A 107 8.31 -5.66 2.16
C LEU A 107 7.61 -4.35 1.81
N ARG A 108 7.97 -3.73 0.68
CA ARG A 108 7.37 -2.49 0.19
C ARG A 108 5.86 -2.66 -0.04
N THR A 109 5.46 -3.69 -0.78
CA THR A 109 4.04 -3.95 -1.07
C THR A 109 3.24 -4.24 0.20
N THR A 110 3.82 -5.01 1.12
CA THR A 110 3.22 -5.28 2.44
C THR A 110 3.08 -4.00 3.26
N ALA A 111 4.12 -3.16 3.33
CA ALA A 111 4.10 -1.90 4.06
C ALA A 111 3.05 -0.92 3.47
N LEU A 112 2.99 -0.81 2.14
CA LEU A 112 1.98 0.02 1.47
C LEU A 112 0.56 -0.49 1.76
N SER A 113 0.35 -1.81 1.75
CA SER A 113 -0.93 -2.42 2.11
C SER A 113 -1.31 -2.14 3.58
N GLN A 114 -0.36 -2.28 4.50
CA GLN A 114 -0.57 -1.98 5.92
C GLN A 114 -0.91 -0.50 6.14
N ILE A 115 -0.13 0.40 5.55
CA ILE A 115 -0.41 1.85 5.59
C ILE A 115 -1.81 2.12 5.02
N ALA A 116 -2.16 1.54 3.88
CA ALA A 116 -3.49 1.75 3.29
C ALA A 116 -4.62 1.22 4.19
N SER A 117 -4.42 0.08 4.85
CA SER A 117 -5.41 -0.53 5.74
C SER A 117 -5.61 0.24 7.05
N GLN A 118 -4.56 0.89 7.56
CA GLN A 118 -4.57 1.57 8.85
C GLN A 118 -4.77 3.09 8.74
N SER A 119 -4.42 3.68 7.59
CA SER A 119 -4.42 5.12 7.42
C SER A 119 -5.82 5.70 7.52
N GLY A 120 -5.99 6.70 8.37
CA GLY A 120 -7.22 7.49 8.46
C GLY A 120 -7.40 8.42 7.25
N LEU A 121 -6.32 8.76 6.55
CA LEU A 121 -6.36 9.61 5.35
C LEU A 121 -7.18 8.99 4.21
N LEU A 122 -7.26 7.65 4.17
CA LEU A 122 -8.01 6.92 3.14
C LEU A 122 -9.44 6.57 3.60
N SER A 123 -9.89 7.05 4.76
CA SER A 123 -11.23 6.74 5.30
C SER A 123 -12.37 7.20 4.39
N ASP A 124 -12.17 8.27 3.63
CA ASP A 124 -13.15 8.79 2.67
C ASP A 124 -13.36 7.87 1.47
N ALA A 125 -12.34 7.08 1.13
CA ALA A 125 -12.36 6.09 0.08
C ALA A 125 -12.70 4.68 0.58
N ASP A 126 -13.00 4.49 1.88
CA ASP A 126 -13.42 3.18 2.38
C ASP A 126 -14.76 2.79 1.74
N PRO A 127 -14.84 1.65 1.03
CA PRO A 127 -16.07 1.23 0.38
C PRO A 127 -17.25 1.11 1.36
N LEU A 128 -17.01 0.65 2.59
CA LEU A 128 -18.11 0.50 3.56
C LEU A 128 -18.61 1.87 4.06
N TRP A 129 -17.71 2.85 4.16
CA TRP A 129 -18.10 4.22 4.47
C TRP A 129 -18.98 4.79 3.37
N LEU A 130 -18.55 4.67 2.11
CA LEU A 130 -19.27 5.19 0.95
C LEU A 130 -20.63 4.54 0.75
N LEU A 131 -20.71 3.22 0.91
CA LEU A 131 -21.93 2.45 0.63
C LEU A 131 -22.98 2.51 1.73
N TYR A 132 -22.57 2.70 2.99
CA TYR A 132 -23.49 2.61 4.13
C TYR A 132 -23.36 3.78 5.10
N TYR A 133 -22.22 3.91 5.79
CA TYR A 133 -22.12 4.82 6.94
C TYR A 133 -22.26 6.29 6.56
N ARG A 134 -21.78 6.71 5.39
CA ARG A 134 -21.94 8.08 4.91
C ARG A 134 -23.40 8.51 4.84
N GLN A 135 -24.28 7.61 4.37
CA GLN A 135 -25.71 7.89 4.30
C GLN A 135 -26.34 7.90 5.69
N GLN A 136 -26.02 6.91 6.53
CA GLN A 136 -26.57 6.80 7.88
C GLN A 136 -26.19 8.00 8.77
N PHE A 137 -24.97 8.51 8.63
CA PHE A 137 -24.51 9.69 9.35
C PHE A 137 -24.89 11.02 8.68
N SER A 138 -25.58 11.02 7.53
CA SER A 138 -25.95 12.27 6.85
C SER A 138 -26.70 13.27 7.76
N PRO A 139 -27.68 12.85 8.58
CA PRO A 139 -28.35 13.75 9.52
C PRO A 139 -27.41 14.34 10.59
N LEU A 140 -26.41 13.56 11.02
CA LEU A 140 -25.39 14.00 12.00
C LEU A 140 -24.34 14.91 11.36
N LEU A 141 -23.99 14.69 10.09
CA LEU A 141 -22.97 15.48 9.40
C LEU A 141 -23.51 16.85 8.95
N ASN A 142 -24.79 16.89 8.56
CA ASN A 142 -25.42 18.03 7.90
C ASN A 142 -26.56 18.68 8.73
N TYR A 143 -26.57 18.53 10.06
CA TYR A 143 -27.58 19.19 10.87
C TYR A 143 -27.42 20.72 10.84
N SER A 144 -28.56 21.39 10.89
CA SER A 144 -28.71 22.83 11.01
C SER A 144 -29.98 23.14 11.82
N PRO A 145 -30.12 24.38 12.34
CA PRO A 145 -31.35 24.79 13.02
C PRO A 145 -32.60 24.54 12.15
N ALA A 146 -32.52 24.80 10.84
CA ALA A 146 -33.61 24.59 9.90
C ALA A 146 -34.01 23.11 9.79
N THR A 147 -33.03 22.20 9.72
CA THR A 147 -33.32 20.75 9.63
C THR A 147 -33.89 20.16 10.93
N LEU A 148 -33.48 20.70 12.08
CA LEU A 148 -33.89 20.18 13.40
C LEU A 148 -35.23 20.77 13.88
N LEU A 149 -35.44 22.07 13.67
CA LEU A 149 -36.62 22.79 14.15
C LEU A 149 -37.68 23.03 13.06
N GLY A 150 -37.30 23.05 11.79
CA GLY A 150 -38.20 23.32 10.67
C GLY A 150 -39.38 22.36 10.53
N PRO A 151 -39.23 21.04 10.79
CA PRO A 151 -40.35 20.11 10.79
C PRO A 151 -41.33 20.28 11.97
N LEU A 152 -40.98 21.07 12.99
CA LEU A 152 -41.77 21.19 14.22
C LEU A 152 -42.73 22.38 14.18
N PRO A 153 -43.90 22.30 14.86
CA PRO A 153 -44.79 23.45 14.99
C PRO A 153 -44.09 24.64 15.66
N PRO A 154 -44.34 25.90 15.23
CA PRO A 154 -43.63 27.08 15.74
C PRO A 154 -43.70 27.27 17.27
N LYS A 155 -44.81 26.85 17.90
CA LYS A 155 -44.97 26.91 19.35
C LYS A 155 -44.08 25.91 20.09
N VAL A 156 -43.88 24.73 19.50
CA VAL A 156 -43.02 23.68 20.07
C VAL A 156 -41.55 24.06 19.90
N SER A 157 -41.16 24.56 18.74
CA SER A 157 -39.78 25.00 18.51
C SER A 157 -39.40 26.16 19.43
N ALA A 158 -40.31 27.12 19.66
CA ALA A 158 -40.09 28.18 20.64
C ALA A 158 -39.92 27.64 22.08
N ALA A 159 -40.73 26.67 22.49
CA ALA A 159 -40.62 26.04 23.80
C ALA A 159 -39.29 25.26 23.96
N LEU A 160 -38.88 24.52 22.95
CA LEU A 160 -37.61 23.77 22.97
C LEU A 160 -36.37 24.69 23.00
N LEU A 161 -36.49 25.89 22.42
CA LEU A 161 -35.46 26.92 22.50
C LEU A 161 -35.43 27.57 23.89
N SER A 162 -36.59 27.91 24.48
CA SER A 162 -36.65 28.51 25.82
C SER A 162 -36.20 27.54 26.91
N ASP A 163 -36.52 26.26 26.78
CA ASP A 163 -36.17 25.22 27.75
C ASP A 163 -34.70 24.77 27.64
N GLY A 164 -33.93 25.31 26.69
CA GLY A 164 -32.52 24.95 26.47
C GLY A 164 -32.29 23.56 25.85
N MET A 165 -33.37 22.81 25.55
CA MET A 165 -33.29 21.45 24.97
C MET A 165 -32.61 21.44 23.60
N TYR A 166 -32.87 22.46 22.77
CA TYR A 166 -32.18 22.61 21.50
C TYR A 166 -30.66 22.81 21.67
N GLY A 167 -30.26 23.64 22.63
CA GLY A 167 -28.84 23.90 22.91
C GLY A 167 -28.11 22.64 23.38
N TRP A 168 -28.72 21.89 24.31
CA TRP A 168 -28.19 20.60 24.75
C TRP A 168 -28.06 19.60 23.58
N TYR A 169 -29.12 19.42 22.80
CA TYR A 169 -29.13 18.44 21.71
C TYR A 169 -28.12 18.78 20.60
N SER A 170 -28.04 20.05 20.21
CA SER A 170 -27.07 20.51 19.20
C SER A 170 -25.62 20.39 19.68
N SER A 171 -25.36 20.62 20.97
CA SER A 171 -24.04 20.37 21.58
C SER A 171 -23.66 18.88 21.52
N GLU A 172 -24.58 18.00 21.90
CA GLU A 172 -24.34 16.55 21.88
C GLU A 172 -24.11 16.03 20.46
N LEU A 173 -24.86 16.53 19.47
CA LEU A 173 -24.60 16.24 18.05
C LEU A 173 -23.23 16.74 17.60
N SER A 174 -22.80 17.93 18.06
CA SER A 174 -21.48 18.49 17.73
C SER A 174 -20.36 17.61 18.27
N MET A 175 -20.46 17.18 19.53
CA MET A 175 -19.49 16.28 20.15
C MET A 175 -19.44 14.92 19.45
N LEU A 176 -20.60 14.36 19.08
CA LEU A 176 -20.64 13.09 18.36
C LEU A 176 -20.05 13.21 16.95
N LYS A 177 -20.29 14.32 16.25
CA LYS A 177 -19.67 14.64 14.96
C LYS A 177 -18.15 14.77 15.08
N GLU A 178 -17.65 15.42 16.13
CA GLU A 178 -16.21 15.54 16.39
C GLU A 178 -15.57 14.16 16.64
N ARG A 179 -16.19 13.33 17.49
CA ARG A 179 -15.74 11.95 17.73
C ARG A 179 -15.71 11.13 16.43
N LEU A 180 -16.74 11.25 15.60
CA LEU A 180 -16.80 10.59 14.29
C LEU A 180 -15.66 11.05 13.38
N ASN A 181 -15.41 12.36 13.31
CA ASN A 181 -14.30 12.90 12.53
C ASN A 181 -12.95 12.40 13.06
N GLY A 182 -12.76 12.38 14.39
CA GLY A 182 -11.55 11.82 15.01
C GLY A 182 -11.34 10.35 14.65
N ALA A 183 -12.40 9.53 14.67
CA ALA A 183 -12.33 8.13 14.28
C ALA A 183 -12.00 7.94 12.78
N ARG A 184 -12.43 8.87 11.92
CA ARG A 184 -12.14 8.86 10.48
C ARG A 184 -10.70 9.22 10.18
N THR A 185 -10.18 10.27 10.81
CA THR A 185 -8.86 10.83 10.47
C THR A 185 -7.71 10.14 11.19
N THR A 186 -7.96 9.44 12.30
CA THR A 186 -6.92 8.76 13.07
C THR A 186 -6.48 7.46 12.40
N ASN A 187 -5.18 7.18 12.50
CA ASN A 187 -4.60 5.90 12.08
C ASN A 187 -5.04 4.80 13.04
N MET A 188 -5.81 3.85 12.53
CA MET A 188 -6.29 2.69 13.27
C MET A 188 -6.62 1.56 12.30
N ASP A 189 -6.57 0.32 12.78
CA ASP A 189 -7.00 -0.81 11.97
C ASP A 189 -8.44 -0.64 11.45
N ARG A 190 -8.68 -1.09 10.22
CA ARG A 190 -9.97 -0.97 9.55
C ARG A 190 -11.11 -1.57 10.37
N GLY A 191 -10.90 -2.74 10.99
CA GLY A 191 -11.92 -3.38 11.82
C GLY A 191 -12.27 -2.54 13.06
N SER A 192 -11.27 -1.92 13.67
CA SER A 192 -11.46 -1.01 14.80
C SER A 192 -12.25 0.24 14.39
N ARG A 193 -11.98 0.79 13.20
CA ARG A 193 -12.72 1.93 12.63
C ARG A 193 -14.19 1.59 12.38
N ILE A 194 -14.47 0.42 11.81
CA ILE A 194 -15.83 -0.06 11.57
C ILE A 194 -16.60 -0.21 12.89
N MET A 195 -15.96 -0.77 13.92
CA MET A 195 -16.56 -0.88 15.25
C MET A 195 -16.82 0.49 15.88
N ALA A 196 -15.93 1.46 15.66
CA ALA A 196 -16.14 2.84 16.11
C ALA A 196 -17.37 3.46 15.43
N TYR A 197 -17.51 3.30 14.10
CA TYR A 197 -18.69 3.76 13.37
C TYR A 197 -19.98 3.14 13.88
N TYR A 198 -20.00 1.82 14.08
CA TYR A 198 -21.16 1.12 14.62
C TYR A 198 -21.59 1.68 15.98
N ARG A 199 -20.64 1.88 16.90
CA ARG A 199 -20.91 2.44 18.23
C ARG A 199 -21.45 3.87 18.15
N MET A 200 -20.82 4.71 17.33
CA MET A 200 -21.25 6.11 17.14
C MET A 200 -22.63 6.22 16.49
N LEU A 201 -22.96 5.31 15.57
CA LEU A 201 -24.28 5.26 14.95
C LEU A 201 -25.34 4.90 15.99
N ARG A 202 -25.08 3.90 16.83
CA ARG A 202 -25.98 3.53 17.93
C ARG A 202 -26.15 4.65 18.96
N ASP A 203 -25.07 5.39 19.25
CA ASP A 203 -25.14 6.57 20.11
C ASP A 203 -26.01 7.68 19.48
N TYR A 204 -25.90 7.89 18.17
CA TYR A 204 -26.77 8.80 17.42
C TYR A 204 -28.25 8.36 17.45
N GLU A 205 -28.54 7.08 17.24
CA GLU A 205 -29.90 6.53 17.33
C GLU A 205 -30.50 6.75 18.72
N ARG A 206 -29.73 6.49 19.77
CA ARG A 206 -30.16 6.78 21.15
C ARG A 206 -30.46 8.27 21.33
N LEU A 207 -29.55 9.13 20.87
CA LEU A 207 -29.67 10.58 21.02
C LEU A 207 -30.90 11.13 20.28
N SER A 208 -31.12 10.71 19.03
CA SER A 208 -32.30 11.08 18.24
C SER A 208 -33.60 10.55 18.84
N GLY A 209 -33.58 9.35 19.45
CA GLY A 209 -34.70 8.82 20.22
C GLY A 209 -35.04 9.70 21.43
N VAL A 210 -34.04 10.15 22.19
CA VAL A 210 -34.23 11.09 23.30
C VAL A 210 -34.83 12.41 22.79
N TRP A 211 -34.32 12.95 21.69
CA TRP A 211 -34.87 14.17 21.08
C TRP A 211 -36.34 14.01 20.70
N ALA A 212 -36.72 12.92 20.03
CA ALA A 212 -38.10 12.65 19.66
C ALA A 212 -39.03 12.61 20.88
N VAL A 213 -38.59 12.01 21.98
CA VAL A 213 -39.34 11.97 23.25
C VAL A 213 -39.46 13.38 23.87
N ARG A 214 -38.41 14.20 23.82
CA ARG A 214 -38.45 15.58 24.33
C ARG A 214 -39.40 16.45 23.52
N VAL A 215 -39.38 16.32 22.19
CA VAL A 215 -40.30 17.00 21.28
C VAL A 215 -41.75 16.62 21.56
N SER A 216 -42.06 15.33 21.70
CA SER A 216 -43.41 14.87 21.98
C SER A 216 -43.90 15.32 23.36
N ALA A 217 -43.04 15.29 24.37
CA ALA A 217 -43.34 15.80 25.71
C ALA A 217 -43.63 17.32 25.72
N ALA A 218 -42.85 18.10 24.96
CA ALA A 218 -43.09 19.54 24.79
C ALA A 218 -44.45 19.79 24.12
N GLN A 219 -44.78 19.04 23.06
CA GLN A 219 -46.09 19.13 22.40
C GLN A 219 -47.23 18.76 23.35
N MET A 220 -47.09 17.70 24.14
CA MET A 220 -48.10 17.27 25.11
C MET A 220 -48.32 18.34 26.20
N THR A 221 -47.24 18.91 26.73
CA THR A 221 -47.30 20.00 27.71
C THR A 221 -48.04 21.22 27.15
N LEU A 222 -47.73 21.62 25.91
CA LEU A 222 -48.43 22.74 25.25
C LEU A 222 -49.92 22.45 25.02
N ASN A 223 -50.28 21.22 24.67
CA ASN A 223 -51.68 20.82 24.52
C ASN A 223 -52.43 20.85 25.86
N MET A 224 -51.81 20.35 26.93
CA MET A 224 -52.38 20.40 28.28
C MET A 224 -52.55 21.84 28.76
N GLN A 225 -51.57 22.71 28.54
CA GLN A 225 -51.67 24.13 28.87
C GLN A 225 -52.79 24.83 28.08
N ALA A 226 -52.97 24.50 26.81
CA ALA A 226 -54.06 25.02 26.00
C ALA A 226 -55.43 24.55 26.52
N ALA A 227 -55.57 23.27 26.85
CA ALA A 227 -56.79 22.72 27.44
C ALA A 227 -57.10 23.34 28.80
N GLN A 228 -56.10 23.51 29.67
CA GLN A 228 -56.26 24.16 30.98
C GLN A 228 -56.69 25.62 30.82
N LYS A 229 -56.08 26.37 29.89
CA LYS A 229 -56.48 27.75 29.60
C LYS A 229 -57.92 27.84 29.10
N GLN A 230 -58.35 26.89 28.27
CA GLN A 230 -59.75 26.79 27.85
C GLN A 230 -60.66 26.54 29.04
N VAL A 231 -60.32 25.65 29.97
CA VAL A 231 -61.12 25.42 31.20
C VAL A 231 -61.18 26.66 32.09
N THR A 232 -60.10 27.45 32.19
CA THR A 232 -60.08 28.66 33.03
C THR A 232 -60.74 29.89 32.39
N LEU A 233 -60.67 30.02 31.06
CA LEU A 233 -61.26 31.14 30.30
C LEU A 233 -62.72 30.86 29.95
N SER A 234 -63.06 29.58 29.78
CA SER A 234 -64.44 29.15 29.79
C SER A 234 -64.94 29.25 31.21
N THR A 235 -65.59 30.37 31.52
CA THR A 235 -66.83 30.35 32.29
C THR A 235 -67.86 29.53 31.52
N THR A 236 -67.54 28.30 31.08
CA THR A 236 -68.55 27.33 30.69
C THR A 236 -69.39 27.20 31.94
N PRO A 237 -70.64 27.71 31.94
CA PRO A 237 -71.56 27.25 32.95
C PRO A 237 -71.51 25.74 32.79
N VAL A 238 -71.37 25.00 33.87
CA VAL A 238 -71.62 23.57 33.79
C VAL A 238 -73.13 23.45 33.51
N THR A 239 -73.52 23.61 32.24
CA THR A 239 -74.91 23.80 31.82
C THR A 239 -75.75 22.55 32.05
N THR A 240 -75.08 21.43 32.32
CA THR A 240 -75.67 20.12 32.61
C THR A 240 -75.51 19.68 34.07
N TRP A 241 -74.76 20.42 34.90
CA TRP A 241 -74.66 20.08 36.32
C TRP A 241 -75.84 20.67 37.06
N THR A 242 -76.64 19.78 37.63
CA THR A 242 -77.76 20.10 38.50
C THR A 242 -77.55 19.29 39.78
N PRO A 243 -78.06 19.70 40.95
CA PRO A 243 -77.92 18.90 42.17
C PRO A 243 -78.41 17.45 42.04
N GLY A 244 -79.30 17.16 41.07
CA GLY A 244 -79.76 15.81 40.75
C GLY A 244 -78.85 15.00 39.81
N SER A 245 -77.91 15.64 39.08
CA SER A 245 -76.99 14.92 38.18
C SER A 245 -76.06 13.98 38.93
N ASP A 246 -75.59 14.41 40.10
CA ASP A 246 -74.63 13.63 40.90
C ASP A 246 -75.30 12.37 41.48
N VAL A 247 -76.56 12.48 41.89
CA VAL A 247 -77.39 11.34 42.32
C VAL A 247 -77.65 10.36 41.16
N GLN A 248 -77.92 10.88 39.95
CA GLN A 248 -78.13 10.02 38.77
C GLN A 248 -76.85 9.30 38.33
N ILE A 249 -75.69 9.95 38.43
CA ILE A 249 -74.39 9.35 38.13
C ILE A 249 -74.06 8.29 39.18
N ALA A 250 -74.23 8.59 40.46
CA ALA A 250 -74.03 7.62 41.53
C ALA A 250 -74.91 6.37 41.35
N ASN A 251 -76.19 6.55 41.03
CA ASN A 251 -77.10 5.44 40.75
C ASN A 251 -76.69 4.64 39.50
N LYS A 252 -76.22 5.29 38.43
CA LYS A 252 -75.70 4.58 37.24
C LYS A 252 -74.44 3.78 37.54
N VAL A 253 -73.55 4.29 38.40
CA VAL A 253 -72.35 3.56 38.83
C VAL A 253 -72.73 2.38 39.71
N LEU A 254 -73.67 2.55 40.65
CA LEU A 254 -74.19 1.46 41.48
C LEU A 254 -74.92 0.37 40.68
N LEU A 255 -75.67 0.74 39.63
CA LEU A 255 -76.35 -0.20 38.73
C LEU A 255 -75.38 -0.97 37.82
N ASN A 256 -74.25 -0.34 37.43
CA ASN A 256 -73.24 -0.96 36.57
C ASN A 256 -72.08 -1.60 37.35
N ALA A 257 -72.04 -1.43 38.67
CA ALA A 257 -71.12 -2.13 39.55
C ALA A 257 -71.54 -3.60 39.60
N LYS A 258 -70.83 -4.46 38.85
CA LYS A 258 -70.92 -5.90 39.00
C LYS A 258 -70.17 -6.29 40.27
N TYR A 259 -70.91 -6.77 41.27
CA TYR A 259 -70.38 -7.51 42.41
C TYR A 259 -70.14 -8.98 42.02
#